data_AF-A0A671YNX9-F1
#
_entry.id   AF-A0A671YNX9-F1
#
_cell.length_a   1.000
_cell.length_b   1.000
_cell.length_c   1.000
_cell.angle_alpha   90.00
_cell.angle_beta   90.00
_cell.angle_gamma   90.00
#
_symmetry.space_group_name_H-M   'P 1'
#
loop_
_entity.id
_entity.type
_entity.pdbx_description
1 polymer ?
#
loop_
_entity_poly.entity_id
_entity_poly.type
_entity_poly.pdbx_seq_one_letter_code
_entity_poly.pdbx_strand_id
1 'polypeptide(L)'
;MQQRSPPPGGAEQQTSTGSAASQSFICAGASVSLPFRRSSERDKMGHQQLYWSHPRKFGQGSRSCRVCSNRHGLIRKYGLNMCRQCFRQYAKDIGFVKLD
;
A
#
# COMPACT_ATOMS: atom_id res chain seq x y z
N MET A 1 10.62 6.39 -25.90
CA MET A 1 11.23 5.08 -26.25
C MET A 1 12.37 4.86 -25.25
N GLN A 2 12.36 3.98 -24.25
CA GLN A 2 11.54 2.82 -23.92
C GLN A 2 10.94 2.92 -22.50
N GLN A 3 9.82 2.20 -22.37
CA GLN A 3 9.16 1.83 -21.13
C GLN A 3 10.02 0.82 -20.37
N ARG A 4 10.09 0.94 -19.03
CA ARG A 4 10.36 -0.21 -18.15
C ARG A 4 9.44 -0.13 -16.93
N SER A 5 8.35 -0.90 -17.00
CA SER A 5 7.58 -1.43 -15.86
C SER A 5 8.53 -2.28 -14.98
N PRO A 6 8.41 -2.36 -13.62
CA PRO A 6 7.41 -3.19 -12.90
C PRO A 6 7.10 -2.69 -11.44
N PRO A 7 6.35 -3.40 -10.54
CA PRO A 7 5.70 -4.71 -10.64
C PRO A 7 4.16 -4.72 -10.50
N PRO A 8 3.51 -5.80 -10.98
CA PRO A 8 2.17 -6.19 -10.57
C PRO A 8 2.26 -7.09 -9.33
N GLY A 9 1.45 -6.80 -8.31
CA GLY A 9 1.32 -7.62 -7.12
C GLY A 9 0.72 -6.79 -5.98
N GLY A 10 -0.40 -7.15 -5.38
CA GLY A 10 -1.32 -8.25 -5.64
C GLY A 10 -2.54 -7.97 -4.78
N ALA A 11 -3.72 -8.11 -5.38
CA ALA A 11 -4.93 -8.42 -4.66
C ALA A 11 -5.58 -9.55 -5.45
N GLU A 12 -5.22 -10.76 -5.03
CA GLU A 12 -5.83 -12.02 -5.41
C GLU A 12 -7.36 -11.89 -5.49
N GLN A 13 -7.89 -12.31 -6.62
CA GLN A 13 -9.31 -12.67 -6.74
C GLN A 13 -9.52 -13.93 -5.91
N GLN A 14 -10.15 -13.79 -4.75
CA GLN A 14 -10.87 -14.91 -4.17
C GLN A 14 -12.17 -15.08 -4.95
N THR A 15 -12.18 -16.06 -5.85
CA THR A 15 -13.40 -16.71 -6.31
C THR A 15 -14.02 -17.42 -5.12
N SER A 16 -14.85 -16.72 -4.34
CA SER A 16 -15.82 -17.38 -3.48
C SER A 16 -17.10 -17.58 -4.29
N THR A 17 -17.31 -18.82 -4.70
CA THR A 17 -18.62 -19.36 -5.01
C THR A 17 -19.50 -19.20 -3.78
N GLY A 18 -20.12 -18.04 -3.62
CA GLY A 18 -21.10 -17.75 -2.59
C GLY A 18 -22.48 -18.00 -3.16
N SER A 19 -23.00 -19.21 -2.95
CA SER A 19 -24.39 -19.57 -3.17
C SER A 19 -25.30 -18.45 -2.67
N ALA A 20 -26.16 -17.91 -3.52
CA ALA A 20 -27.24 -17.03 -3.11
C ALA A 20 -28.12 -17.82 -2.13
N ALA A 21 -27.94 -17.62 -0.82
CA ALA A 21 -28.83 -18.16 0.17
C ALA A 21 -30.17 -17.42 0.07
N SER A 22 -31.03 -17.92 -0.81
CA SER A 22 -32.46 -17.66 -0.78
C SER A 22 -33.01 -18.28 0.50
N GLN A 23 -33.07 -17.50 1.59
CA GLN A 23 -33.89 -17.90 2.73
C GLN A 23 -35.33 -17.55 2.40
N SER A 24 -36.06 -18.58 1.98
CA SER A 24 -37.50 -18.57 1.77
C SER A 24 -38.21 -18.46 3.12
N PHE A 25 -38.63 -17.26 3.50
CA PHE A 25 -39.65 -17.11 4.54
C PHE A 25 -41.03 -17.19 3.88
N ILE A 26 -41.74 -18.29 4.12
CA ILE A 26 -43.16 -18.43 3.79
C ILE A 26 -43.94 -17.56 4.80
N CYS A 27 -44.44 -16.40 4.36
CA CYS A 27 -45.51 -15.70 5.07
C CYS A 27 -46.84 -15.99 4.37
N ALA A 28 -47.84 -16.41 5.15
CA ALA A 28 -49.20 -16.55 4.68
C ALA A 28 -49.70 -15.23 4.04
N GLY A 29 -50.16 -15.31 2.80
CA GLY A 29 -51.30 -14.51 2.31
C GLY A 29 -51.05 -13.24 1.50
N ALA A 30 -49.89 -12.59 1.53
CA ALA A 30 -49.59 -11.49 0.61
C ALA A 30 -48.08 -11.30 0.45
N SER A 31 -47.52 -11.89 -0.61
CA SER A 31 -46.11 -11.78 -0.97
C SER A 31 -45.81 -10.43 -1.62
N VAL A 32 -45.70 -9.37 -0.82
CA VAL A 32 -45.01 -8.16 -1.26
C VAL A 32 -43.51 -8.42 -1.06
N SER A 33 -42.83 -8.77 -2.14
CA SER A 33 -41.36 -8.91 -2.17
C SER A 33 -40.72 -7.54 -2.00
N LEU A 34 -40.65 -7.04 -0.77
CA LEU A 34 -39.78 -5.92 -0.46
C LEU A 34 -38.34 -6.45 -0.50
N PRO A 35 -37.49 -5.99 -1.44
CA PRO A 35 -36.08 -6.28 -1.33
C PRO A 35 -35.61 -5.62 -0.04
N PHE A 36 -35.32 -6.41 0.99
CA PHE A 36 -34.56 -5.95 2.14
C PHE A 36 -33.15 -5.61 1.63
N ARG A 37 -33.01 -4.44 1.00
CA ARG A 37 -31.74 -3.90 0.53
C ARG A 37 -30.89 -3.71 1.77
N ARG A 38 -29.93 -4.61 1.98
CA ARG A 38 -28.86 -4.43 2.96
C ARG A 38 -28.17 -3.10 2.65
N SER A 39 -28.44 -2.09 3.47
CA SER A 39 -28.04 -0.70 3.24
C SER A 39 -26.57 -0.42 3.57
N SER A 40 -25.64 -1.37 3.41
CA SER A 40 -24.25 -1.20 3.90
C SER A 40 -23.17 -1.14 2.81
N GLU A 41 -23.50 -0.75 1.58
CA GLU A 41 -22.53 -0.70 0.47
C GLU A 41 -22.39 0.65 -0.23
N ARG A 42 -22.87 1.76 0.37
CA ARG A 42 -22.77 3.09 -0.28
C ARG A 42 -21.62 4.01 0.16
N ASP A 43 -20.85 3.67 1.19
CA ASP A 43 -19.77 4.55 1.68
C ASP A 43 -18.34 4.12 1.28
N LYS A 44 -18.15 3.02 0.55
CA LYS A 44 -16.81 2.37 0.46
C LYS A 44 -15.90 2.81 -0.71
N MET A 45 -16.34 3.70 -1.59
CA MET A 45 -15.62 3.97 -2.85
C MET A 45 -14.71 5.21 -2.81
N GLY A 46 -14.95 6.17 -1.91
CA GLY A 46 -14.22 7.44 -1.90
C GLY A 46 -12.82 7.37 -1.27
N HIS A 47 -12.70 6.73 -0.10
CA HIS A 47 -11.43 6.69 0.65
C HIS A 47 -10.28 6.03 -0.13
N GLN A 48 -10.58 4.99 -0.90
CA GLN A 48 -9.57 4.19 -1.60
C GLN A 48 -8.89 4.97 -2.72
N GLN A 49 -9.59 5.89 -3.39
CA GLN A 49 -9.02 6.74 -4.45
C GLN A 49 -8.23 7.93 -3.89
N LEU A 50 -8.53 8.37 -2.67
CA LEU A 50 -7.86 9.49 -2.02
C LEU A 50 -6.56 9.06 -1.31
N TYR A 51 -6.53 7.86 -0.73
CA TYR A 51 -5.36 7.33 -0.05
C TYR A 51 -4.21 7.07 -1.04
N TRP A 52 -3.05 7.67 -0.77
CA TRP A 52 -1.85 7.54 -1.62
C TRP A 52 -2.03 8.03 -3.08
N SER A 53 -2.98 8.95 -3.31
CA SER A 53 -3.24 9.57 -4.61
C SER A 53 -2.03 10.30 -5.20
N HIS A 54 -1.16 10.88 -4.37
CA HIS A 54 0.01 11.62 -4.85
C HIS A 54 1.20 10.70 -5.21
N PRO A 55 1.69 10.73 -6.47
CA PRO A 55 2.75 9.84 -6.92
C PRO A 55 4.11 10.20 -6.29
N ARG A 56 4.65 9.34 -5.43
CA ARG A 56 5.96 9.54 -4.76
C ARG A 56 7.15 8.99 -5.57
N LYS A 57 7.21 9.27 -6.87
CA LYS A 57 8.30 8.77 -7.74
C LYS A 57 9.62 9.51 -7.53
N PHE A 58 9.57 10.77 -7.09
CA PHE A 58 10.73 11.65 -6.96
C PHE A 58 10.64 12.56 -5.72
N GLY A 59 11.69 13.36 -5.49
CA GLY A 59 11.80 14.25 -4.34
C GLY A 59 12.18 13.55 -3.03
N GLN A 60 12.16 14.29 -1.93
CA GLN A 60 12.57 13.80 -0.61
C GLN A 60 11.59 12.76 -0.04
N GLY A 61 10.29 12.87 -0.36
CA GLY A 61 9.24 11.95 0.07
C GLY A 61 9.30 10.55 -0.56
N SER A 62 10.05 10.41 -1.66
CA SER A 62 10.16 9.14 -2.41
C SER A 62 11.10 8.12 -1.79
N ARG A 63 12.07 8.59 -0.99
CA ARG A 63 13.17 7.77 -0.48
C ARG A 63 13.27 7.88 1.03
N SER A 64 13.58 6.78 1.68
CA SER A 64 13.80 6.69 3.11
C SER A 64 15.10 5.94 3.39
N CYS A 65 15.65 6.16 4.59
CA CYS A 65 16.77 5.38 5.09
C CYS A 65 16.38 3.91 5.25
N ARG A 66 17.26 3.01 4.84
CA ARG A 66 17.09 1.55 4.98
C ARG A 66 16.97 1.09 6.43
N VAL A 67 17.60 1.81 7.37
CA VAL A 67 17.67 1.42 8.79
C VAL A 67 16.59 2.12 9.61
N CYS A 68 16.58 3.45 9.62
CA CYS A 68 15.72 4.23 10.51
C CYS A 68 14.42 4.73 9.86
N SER A 69 14.18 4.43 8.58
CA SER A 69 13.04 4.92 7.78
C SER A 69 12.89 6.45 7.65
N ASN A 70 13.80 7.23 8.25
CA ASN A 70 13.82 8.69 8.16
C ASN A 70 14.13 9.16 6.72
N ARG A 71 13.48 10.23 6.27
CA ARG A 71 13.68 10.85 4.95
C ARG A 71 14.69 12.01 4.97
N HIS A 72 15.10 12.45 6.15
CA HIS A 72 16.05 13.55 6.31
C HIS A 72 17.49 13.05 6.31
N GLY A 73 18.39 13.86 5.73
CA GLY A 73 19.84 13.59 5.79
C GLY A 73 20.25 12.27 5.13
N LEU A 74 19.57 11.89 4.05
CA LEU A 74 19.85 10.66 3.32
C LEU A 74 21.11 10.83 2.45
N ILE A 75 22.11 9.98 2.69
CA ILE A 75 23.31 9.88 1.86
C ILE A 75 22.97 9.03 0.64
N ARG A 76 22.99 9.68 -0.52
CA ARG A 76 22.60 9.09 -1.82
C ARG A 76 23.80 8.68 -2.68
N LYS A 77 25.01 9.00 -2.25
CA LYS A 77 26.23 8.66 -2.97
C LYS A 77 26.49 7.16 -2.86
N TYR A 78 27.00 6.56 -3.92
CA TYR A 78 27.35 5.14 -4.00
C TYR A 78 26.19 4.15 -3.73
N GLY A 79 24.94 4.59 -3.84
CA GLY A 79 23.76 3.71 -3.68
C GLY A 79 23.47 3.25 -2.24
N LEU A 80 24.14 3.81 -1.23
CA LEU A 80 23.98 3.43 0.19
C LEU A 80 22.55 3.62 0.70
N ASN A 81 21.92 4.77 0.37
CA ASN A 81 20.56 5.13 0.83
C ASN A 81 20.39 5.02 2.36
N MET A 82 21.37 5.53 3.10
CA MET A 82 21.40 5.54 4.57
C MET A 82 21.38 6.97 5.11
N CYS A 83 20.82 7.16 6.31
CA CYS A 83 20.83 8.45 6.98
C CYS A 83 22.25 8.78 7.51
N ARG A 84 22.61 10.07 7.65
CA ARG A 84 23.93 10.47 8.17
C ARG A 84 24.27 9.92 9.57
N GLN A 85 23.27 9.74 10.44
CA GLN A 85 23.46 9.17 11.78
C GLN A 85 23.76 7.66 11.68
N CYS A 86 22.95 6.96 10.89
CA CYS A 86 23.08 5.55 10.58
C CYS A 86 24.43 5.23 9.94
N PHE A 87 24.86 6.06 8.98
CA PHE A 87 26.13 5.90 8.31
C PHE A 87 27.31 5.95 9.28
N ARG A 88 27.28 6.84 10.28
CA ARG A 88 28.37 6.92 11.28
C ARG A 88 28.45 5.68 12.18
N GLN A 89 27.32 5.00 12.43
CA GLN A 89 27.29 3.76 13.20
C GLN A 89 27.90 2.61 12.39
N TYR A 90 27.50 2.48 11.13
CA TYR A 90 27.93 1.38 10.24
C TYR A 90 29.19 1.69 9.40
N ALA A 91 29.80 2.86 9.55
CA ALA A 91 30.93 3.28 8.70
C ALA A 91 32.09 2.28 8.75
N LYS A 92 32.39 1.77 9.95
CA LYS A 92 33.47 0.80 10.19
C LYS A 92 33.18 -0.54 9.52
N ASP A 93 31.94 -1.03 9.63
CA ASP A 93 31.52 -2.32 9.07
C ASP A 93 31.48 -2.31 7.54
N ILE A 94 31.18 -1.15 6.95
CA ILE A 94 31.23 -0.94 5.49
C ILE A 94 32.68 -0.83 4.99
N GLY A 95 33.65 -0.61 5.88
CA GLY A 95 35.06 -0.46 5.54
C GLY A 95 35.51 0.99 5.30
N PHE A 96 34.70 1.98 5.68
CA PHE A 96 35.15 3.37 5.68
C PHE A 96 36.02 3.63 6.91
N VAL A 97 37.30 3.90 6.65
CA VAL A 97 38.26 4.37 7.65
C VAL A 97 38.53 5.85 7.47
N LYS A 98 38.70 6.57 8.58
CA LYS A 98 39.18 7.95 8.54
C LYS A 98 40.67 7.90 8.27
N LEU A 99 41.08 8.37 7.10
CA LEU A 99 42.47 8.72 6.83
C LEU A 99 42.60 10.20 7.15
N ASP A 100 43.50 10.55 8.06
CA ASP A 100 43.78 11.92 8.48
C ASP A 100 44.59 12.68 7.41
#